data_AF-G3H1E7-F1
#
_entry.id   AF-G3H1E7-F1
#
_cell.length_a   1.000
_cell.length_b   1.000
_cell.length_c   1.000
_cell.angle_alpha   90.00
_cell.angle_beta   90.00
_cell.angle_gamma   90.00
#
_symmetry.space_group_name_H-M   'P 1'
#
loop_
_entity.id
_entity.type
_entity.pdbx_description
1 polymer ?
#
loop_
_entity_poly.entity_id
_entity_poly.type
_entity_poly.pdbx_seq_one_letter_code
_entity_poly.pdbx_strand_id
1 'polypeptide(L)'
;MGPKGRTVIIEQSWGSPKVTKDGVTVAKAIYLKDKYKNIRAKLVQDVANNTNEEARDGTTTATVLACSIAKEDFEKINKGANPLEIQRGVMLAVDAVIAELKKN
;
A
#
# COMPACT_ATOMS: atom_id res chain seq x y z
N MET A 1 -2.37 -6.75 10.05
CA MET A 1 -3.08 -7.43 8.95
C MET A 1 -3.54 -8.81 9.42
N GLY A 2 -4.67 -9.30 8.92
CA GLY A 2 -5.20 -10.63 9.24
C GLY A 2 -6.09 -10.67 10.50
N PRO A 3 -6.64 -11.86 10.83
CA PRO A 3 -7.67 -12.04 11.87
C PRO A 3 -7.21 -11.67 13.28
N LYS A 4 -5.89 -11.62 13.52
CA LYS A 4 -5.27 -11.15 14.78
C LYS A 4 -4.72 -9.72 14.68
N GLY A 5 -5.35 -8.86 13.88
CA GLY A 5 -4.96 -7.46 13.72
C GLY A 5 -4.91 -6.70 15.04
N ARG A 6 -3.83 -5.94 15.24
CA ARG A 6 -3.65 -5.06 16.41
C ARG A 6 -4.54 -3.82 16.27
N THR A 7 -4.93 -3.29 17.41
CA THR A 7 -5.71 -2.05 17.50
C THR A 7 -4.81 -0.84 17.32
N VAL A 8 -5.29 0.14 16.56
CA VAL A 8 -4.67 1.43 16.33
C VAL A 8 -5.54 2.50 16.99
N ILE A 9 -4.90 3.44 17.67
CA ILE A 9 -5.55 4.58 18.32
C ILE A 9 -5.18 5.82 17.52
N ILE A 10 -6.19 6.59 17.11
CA ILE A 10 -6.06 7.77 16.27
C ILE A 10 -6.55 8.98 17.05
N GLU A 11 -5.70 10.00 17.15
CA GLU A 11 -6.05 11.29 17.73
C GLU A 11 -7.10 11.99 16.86
N GLN A 12 -8.10 12.60 17.50
CA GLN A 12 -9.11 13.41 16.83
C GLN A 12 -9.01 14.86 17.31
N SER A 13 -9.30 15.82 16.44
CA SER A 13 -9.24 17.25 16.77
C SER A 13 -10.23 17.68 17.86
N TRP A 14 -11.26 16.87 18.11
CA TRP A 14 -12.23 17.08 19.17
C TRP A 14 -12.82 15.74 19.63
N GLY A 15 -13.05 15.60 20.94
CA GLY A 15 -13.61 14.37 21.54
C GLY A 15 -12.58 13.31 21.92
N SER A 16 -13.06 12.09 22.18
CA SER A 16 -12.22 10.95 22.57
C SER A 16 -11.47 10.37 21.36
N PRO A 17 -10.27 9.78 21.55
CA PRO A 17 -9.50 9.19 20.46
C PRO A 17 -10.26 8.04 19.80
N LYS A 18 -10.14 7.93 18.46
CA LYS A 18 -10.79 6.88 17.68
C LYS A 18 -9.95 5.61 17.76
N VAL A 19 -10.57 4.54 18.24
CA VAL A 19 -9.96 3.21 18.33
C VAL A 19 -10.44 2.37 17.16
N THR A 20 -9.53 1.87 16.32
CA THR A 20 -9.89 1.11 15.12
C THR A 20 -8.91 -0.03 14.82
N LYS A 21 -9.42 -1.07 14.14
CA LYS A 21 -8.61 -2.12 13.49
C LYS A 21 -8.70 -2.06 11.97
N ASP A 22 -9.48 -1.12 11.43
CA ASP A 22 -9.68 -0.95 9.99
C ASP A 22 -8.48 -0.25 9.35
N GLY A 23 -7.84 -0.94 8.40
CA GLY A 23 -6.67 -0.43 7.68
C GLY A 23 -6.97 0.81 6.83
N VAL A 24 -8.19 0.96 6.30
CA VAL A 24 -8.57 2.12 5.45
C VAL A 24 -8.66 3.38 6.30
N THR A 25 -9.35 3.29 7.44
CA THR A 25 -9.41 4.38 8.41
C THR A 25 -8.02 4.77 8.89
N VAL A 26 -7.15 3.79 9.15
CA VAL A 26 -5.77 4.05 9.58
C VAL A 26 -4.99 4.77 8.47
N ALA A 27 -5.04 4.27 7.23
CA ALA A 27 -4.32 4.87 6.10
C ALA A 27 -4.69 6.34 5.87
N LYS A 28 -5.99 6.68 5.95
CA LYS A 28 -6.50 8.04 5.78
C LYS A 28 -6.06 9.01 6.87
N ALA A 29 -5.74 8.50 8.07
CA ALA A 29 -5.28 9.32 9.18
C ALA A 29 -3.77 9.62 9.14
N ILE A 30 -3.01 8.97 8.26
CA ILE A 30 -1.56 9.15 8.18
C ILE A 30 -1.25 10.49 7.51
N TYR A 31 -0.58 11.37 8.24
CA TYR A 31 -0.01 12.60 7.72
C TYR A 31 1.42 12.78 8.24
N LEU A 32 2.36 13.05 7.34
CA LEU A 32 3.75 13.27 7.69
C LEU A 32 4.13 14.75 7.55
N LYS A 33 4.88 15.28 8.52
CA LYS A 33 5.32 16.68 8.52
C LYS A 33 6.25 17.02 7.35
N ASP A 34 7.13 16.09 6.99
CA ASP A 34 8.03 16.26 5.85
C ASP A 34 7.29 16.11 4.53
N LYS A 35 7.41 17.11 3.63
CA LYS A 35 6.66 17.18 2.37
C LYS A 35 6.95 15.97 1.48
N TYR A 36 8.21 15.57 1.33
CA TYR A 36 8.59 14.48 0.43
C TYR A 36 8.09 13.12 0.95
N LYS A 37 8.23 12.88 2.25
CA LYS A 37 7.67 11.68 2.89
C LYS A 37 6.15 11.67 2.83
N ASN A 38 5.50 12.82 3.00
CA ASN A 38 4.04 12.91 2.93
C ASN A 38 3.51 12.63 1.52
N ILE A 39 4.20 13.10 0.47
CA ILE A 39 3.85 12.77 -0.92
C ILE A 39 3.92 11.26 -1.16
N ARG A 40 4.99 10.59 -0.68
CA ARG A 40 5.11 9.13 -0.77
C ARG A 40 4.01 8.41 0.02
N ALA A 41 3.68 8.90 1.22
CA ALA A 41 2.60 8.34 2.02
C ALA A 41 1.24 8.49 1.31
N LYS A 42 0.98 9.63 0.67
CA LYS A 42 -0.24 9.85 -0.13
C LYS A 42 -0.34 8.91 -1.32
N LEU A 43 0.75 8.67 -2.06
CA LEU A 43 0.74 7.71 -3.16
C LEU A 43 0.27 6.32 -2.70
N VAL A 44 0.74 5.87 -1.52
CA VAL A 44 0.34 4.58 -0.95
C VAL A 44 -1.11 4.60 -0.45
N GLN A 45 -1.59 5.74 0.06
CA GLN A 45 -3.00 5.93 0.42
C GLN A 45 -3.91 5.85 -0.82
N ASP A 46 -3.48 6.40 -1.95
CA ASP A 46 -4.25 6.36 -3.20
C ASP A 46 -4.40 4.91 -3.69
N VAL A 47 -3.35 4.10 -3.61
CA VAL A 47 -3.44 2.65 -3.92
C VAL A 47 -4.45 1.94 -3.00
N ALA A 48 -4.43 2.26 -1.70
CA ALA A 48 -5.38 1.69 -0.74
C ALA A 48 -6.82 2.12 -1.04
N ASN A 49 -7.03 3.39 -1.39
CA ASN A 49 -8.35 3.95 -1.72
C ASN A 49 -8.91 3.32 -2.99
N ASN A 50 -8.12 3.24 -4.07
CA ASN A 50 -8.56 2.62 -5.33
C ASN A 50 -8.97 1.16 -5.11
N THR A 51 -8.17 0.40 -4.35
CA THR A 51 -8.50 -0.99 -4.01
C THR A 51 -9.81 -1.08 -3.21
N ASN A 52 -10.05 -0.14 -2.30
CA ASN A 52 -11.28 -0.08 -1.52
C ASN A 52 -12.50 0.26 -2.39
N GLU A 53 -12.34 1.13 -3.38
CA GLU A 53 -13.44 1.54 -4.28
C GLU A 53 -13.87 0.40 -5.20
N GLU A 54 -12.91 -0.37 -5.74
CA GLU A 54 -13.19 -1.48 -6.66
C GLU A 54 -13.57 -2.77 -5.93
N ALA A 55 -12.76 -3.21 -4.97
CA ALA A 55 -12.89 -4.52 -4.33
C ALA A 55 -13.55 -4.48 -2.95
N ARG A 56 -13.59 -3.31 -2.28
CA ARG A 56 -14.10 -3.11 -0.90
C ARG A 56 -13.44 -3.97 0.19
N ASP A 57 -12.35 -4.65 -0.15
CA ASP A 57 -11.49 -5.44 0.73
C ASP A 57 -10.06 -5.45 0.14
N GLY A 58 -9.09 -5.99 0.86
CA GLY A 58 -7.72 -6.18 0.36
C GLY A 58 -6.85 -4.93 0.42
N THR A 59 -7.37 -3.81 0.95
CA THR A 59 -6.66 -2.52 1.06
C THR A 59 -5.34 -2.64 1.81
N THR A 60 -5.33 -3.39 2.91
CA THR A 60 -4.11 -3.64 3.69
C THR A 60 -3.11 -4.49 2.90
N THR A 61 -3.59 -5.48 2.16
CA THR A 61 -2.74 -6.33 1.31
C THR A 61 -2.12 -5.53 0.17
N ALA A 62 -2.91 -4.71 -0.53
CA ALA A 62 -2.45 -3.85 -1.61
C ALA A 62 -1.38 -2.86 -1.12
N THR A 63 -1.61 -2.23 0.04
CA THR A 63 -0.62 -1.32 0.67
C THR A 63 0.70 -2.02 0.98
N VAL A 64 0.64 -3.23 1.54
CA VAL A 64 1.86 -4.00 1.88
C VAL A 64 2.60 -4.41 0.61
N LEU A 65 1.90 -4.94 -0.40
CA LEU A 65 2.51 -5.34 -1.67
C LEU A 65 3.16 -4.16 -2.39
N ALA A 66 2.46 -3.03 -2.50
CA ALA A 66 3.01 -1.82 -3.11
C ALA A 66 4.28 -1.34 -2.40
N CYS A 67 4.29 -1.38 -1.06
CA CYS A 67 5.47 -1.01 -0.28
C CYS A 67 6.64 -1.97 -0.50
N SER A 68 6.38 -3.28 -0.51
CA SER A 68 7.39 -4.31 -0.75
C SER A 68 8.01 -4.23 -2.15
N ILE A 69 7.17 -4.11 -3.18
CA ILE A 69 7.62 -3.99 -4.58
C ILE A 69 8.47 -2.73 -4.74
N ALA A 70 7.96 -1.57 -4.29
CA ALA A 70 8.69 -0.32 -4.42
C ALA A 70 10.05 -0.37 -3.71
N LYS A 71 10.11 -0.94 -2.50
CA LYS A 71 11.38 -1.08 -1.77
C LYS A 71 12.41 -1.90 -2.56
N GLU A 72 12.01 -3.05 -3.06
CA GLU A 72 12.88 -3.95 -3.82
C GLU A 72 13.33 -3.32 -5.14
N ASP A 73 12.42 -2.63 -5.84
CA ASP A 73 12.72 -1.94 -7.09
C ASP A 73 13.73 -0.81 -6.86
N PHE A 74 13.55 0.00 -5.82
CA PHE A 74 14.52 1.04 -5.47
C PHE A 74 15.90 0.47 -5.14
N GLU A 75 15.98 -0.66 -4.45
CA GLU A 75 17.26 -1.32 -4.18
C GLU A 75 17.95 -1.79 -5.48
N LYS A 76 17.21 -2.31 -6.45
CA LYS A 76 17.76 -2.73 -7.75
C LYS A 76 18.20 -1.54 -8.61
N ILE A 77 17.41 -0.48 -8.64
CA ILE A 77 17.74 0.76 -9.36
C ILE A 77 19.02 1.38 -8.79
N ASN A 78 19.17 1.42 -7.46
CA ASN A 78 20.39 1.92 -6.81
C ASN A 78 21.64 1.09 -7.16
N LYS A 79 21.47 -0.18 -7.55
CA LYS A 79 22.56 -1.05 -8.04
C LYS A 79 22.83 -0.89 -9.54
N GLY A 80 22.17 0.06 -10.21
CA GLY A 80 22.39 0.37 -11.62
C GLY A 80 21.46 -0.34 -12.60
N ALA A 81 20.43 -1.03 -12.12
CA ALA A 81 19.44 -1.64 -13.00
C ALA A 81 18.54 -0.58 -13.68
N ASN A 82 18.12 -0.86 -14.92
CA ASN A 82 17.27 0.04 -15.68
C ASN A 82 15.83 0.05 -15.14
N PRO A 83 15.29 1.21 -14.69
CA PRO A 83 13.92 1.29 -14.15
C PRO A 83 12.84 0.83 -15.13
N LEU A 84 13.01 1.08 -16.43
CA LEU A 84 12.04 0.70 -17.46
C LEU A 84 11.97 -0.82 -17.64
N GLU A 85 13.11 -1.51 -17.53
CA GLU A 85 13.17 -2.96 -17.63
C GLU A 85 12.58 -3.62 -16.38
N ILE A 86 12.86 -3.07 -15.20
CA ILE A 86 12.23 -3.52 -13.94
C ILE A 86 10.72 -3.39 -14.05
N GLN A 87 10.22 -2.22 -14.45
CA GLN A 87 8.78 -1.99 -14.61
C GLN A 87 8.15 -3.00 -15.57
N ARG A 88 8.76 -3.23 -16.74
CA ARG A 88 8.31 -4.24 -17.70
C ARG A 88 8.28 -5.64 -17.11
N GLY A 89 9.35 -6.04 -16.41
CA GLY A 89 9.44 -7.34 -15.75
C GLY A 89 8.38 -7.54 -14.68
N VAL A 90 8.11 -6.50 -13.88
CA VAL A 90 7.05 -6.51 -12.85
C VAL A 90 5.67 -6.67 -13.50
N MET A 91 5.38 -5.94 -14.58
CA MET A 91 4.09 -6.06 -15.28
C MET A 91 3.87 -7.48 -15.82
N LEU A 92 4.88 -8.06 -16.48
CA LEU A 92 4.81 -9.44 -16.98
C LEU A 92 4.58 -10.46 -15.85
N ALA A 93 5.25 -10.29 -14.71
CA ALA A 93 5.07 -11.15 -13.55
C ALA A 93 3.66 -11.02 -12.98
N VAL A 94 3.10 -9.81 -12.90
CA VAL A 94 1.74 -9.56 -12.43
C VAL A 94 0.72 -10.22 -13.36
N ASP A 95 0.88 -10.08 -14.68
CA ASP A 95 -0.01 -10.71 -15.66
C ASP A 95 -0.01 -12.24 -15.54
N ALA A 96 1.18 -12.85 -15.36
CA ALA A 96 1.31 -14.27 -15.15
C ALA A 96 0.62 -14.74 -13.84
N VAL A 97 0.79 -13.99 -12.75
CA VAL A 97 0.14 -14.29 -11.46
C VAL A 97 -1.38 -14.15 -11.57
N ILE A 98 -1.89 -13.13 -12.26
CA ILE A 98 -3.34 -12.96 -12.49
C ILE A 98 -3.88 -14.12 -13.32
N ALA A 99 -3.16 -14.52 -14.38
CA ALA A 99 -3.56 -15.64 -15.22
C ALA A 99 -3.65 -16.95 -14.42
N GLU A 100 -2.71 -17.17 -13.50
CA GLU A 100 -2.71 -18.37 -12.65
C GLU A 100 -3.81 -18.31 -11.58
N LEU A 101 -4.04 -17.15 -10.96
CA LEU A 101 -5.11 -16.96 -9.99
C LEU A 101 -6.51 -17.18 -10.58
N LYS A 102 -6.71 -16.85 -11.87
CA LYS A 102 -8.00 -17.06 -12.56
C LYS A 102 -8.28 -18.50 -12.96
N LYS A 103 -7.26 -19.38 -12.95
CA LYS A 103 -7.45 -20.81 -13.27
C LYS A 103 -7.98 -21.60 -12.08
N ASN A 104 -7.77 -21.10 -10.86
CA ASN A 104 -8.27 -21.67 -9.62
C ASN A 104 -9.60 -21.01 -9.21
#